data_AF-A0A519CCM5-F1
#
_entry.id   AF-A0A519CCM5-F1
#
_cell.length_a   1.000
_cell.length_b   1.000
_cell.length_c   1.000
_cell.angle_alpha   90.00
_cell.angle_beta   90.00
_cell.angle_gamma   90.00
#
_symmetry.space_group_name_H-M   'P 1'
#
loop_
_entity.id
_entity.type
_entity.pdbx_description
1 polymer ?
#
loop_
_entity_poly.entity_id
_entity_poly.type
_entity_poly.pdbx_seq_one_letter_code
_entity_poly.pdbx_strand_id
1 'polypeptide(L)'
;MDPETDEKFAQIESSLSLEQQRLEKLWDAYEQQEKDLNAALDRINFLEADIDTKETMITSLQELLTERDTKITELEVERQRQRKVEAEYAPRIKDMENTMSDQTEKYNRLLSITQEMEDELDLARRSLHARDSWFNLNVSSLESISEVIKEWRNIQAGKFPQVREASGPGGGKDGFVDAVSKIKGLGAIKAENLYDSGFHTVTDLKAATLDDISSVIGFTKLSASKVVNGAKDL
;
A
#
# COMPACT_ATOMS: atom_id res chain seq x y z
N MET A 1 -116.38 -31.54 72.15
CA MET A 1 -115.56 -31.41 70.93
C MET A 1 -116.41 -30.63 69.97
N ASP A 2 -116.13 -29.33 69.83
CA ASP A 2 -116.94 -28.38 69.09
C ASP A 2 -116.36 -28.26 67.66
N PRO A 3 -117.09 -28.66 66.60
CA PRO A 3 -116.54 -28.73 65.25
C PRO A 3 -116.05 -27.37 64.72
N GLU A 4 -116.59 -26.26 65.23
CA GLU A 4 -116.14 -24.91 64.85
C GLU A 4 -114.75 -24.54 65.39
N THR A 5 -114.32 -25.13 66.51
CA THR A 5 -112.97 -24.88 67.04
C THR A 5 -111.92 -25.67 66.27
N ASP A 6 -112.24 -26.90 65.87
CA ASP A 6 -111.33 -27.74 65.07
C ASP A 6 -111.14 -27.21 63.65
N GLU A 7 -112.18 -26.65 63.02
CA GLU A 7 -112.06 -25.95 61.73
C GLU A 7 -111.16 -24.71 61.81
N LYS A 8 -111.29 -23.90 62.88
CA LYS A 8 -110.42 -22.73 63.09
C LYS A 8 -108.97 -23.12 63.34
N PHE A 9 -108.73 -24.19 64.10
CA PHE A 9 -107.38 -24.74 64.30
C PHE A 9 -106.76 -25.21 62.98
N ALA A 10 -107.51 -25.94 62.15
CA ALA A 10 -107.04 -26.39 60.82
C ALA A 10 -106.73 -25.22 59.86
N GLN A 11 -107.53 -24.15 59.91
CA GLN A 11 -107.30 -22.95 59.11
C GLN A 11 -106.05 -22.19 59.55
N ILE A 12 -105.81 -22.11 60.86
CA ILE A 12 -104.59 -21.51 61.43
C ILE A 12 -103.36 -22.34 61.06
N GLU A 13 -103.42 -23.67 61.17
CA GLU A 13 -102.34 -24.57 60.76
C GLU A 13 -102.03 -24.45 59.26
N SER A 14 -103.07 -24.35 58.42
CA SER A 14 -102.90 -24.12 56.98
C SER A 14 -102.25 -22.77 56.68
N SER A 15 -102.65 -21.70 57.38
CA SER A 15 -102.04 -20.38 57.22
C SER A 15 -100.59 -20.33 57.71
N LEU A 16 -100.29 -21.02 58.82
CA LEU A 16 -98.95 -21.13 59.39
C LEU A 16 -98.02 -21.89 58.44
N SER A 17 -98.50 -22.99 57.87
CA SER A 17 -97.80 -23.76 56.83
C SER A 17 -97.48 -22.90 55.59
N LEU A 18 -98.44 -22.08 55.16
CA LEU A 18 -98.28 -21.24 53.98
C LEU A 18 -97.28 -20.09 54.24
N GLU A 19 -97.28 -19.52 55.44
CA GLU A 19 -96.28 -18.52 55.85
C GLU A 19 -94.89 -19.13 56.05
N GLN A 20 -94.79 -20.36 56.56
CA GLN A 20 -93.51 -21.09 56.61
C GLN A 20 -92.93 -21.32 55.21
N GLN A 21 -93.74 -21.75 54.24
CA GLN A 21 -93.30 -21.93 52.85
C GLN A 21 -92.91 -20.61 52.17
N ARG A 22 -93.58 -19.50 52.50
CA ARG A 22 -93.20 -18.17 52.00
C ARG A 22 -91.87 -17.73 52.58
N LEU A 23 -91.67 -17.94 53.87
CA LEU A 23 -90.43 -17.60 54.55
C LEU A 23 -89.26 -18.42 54.02
N GLU A 24 -89.45 -19.72 53.77
CA GLU A 24 -88.45 -20.60 53.16
C GLU A 24 -88.04 -20.10 51.77
N LYS A 25 -89.00 -19.80 50.89
CA LYS A 25 -88.70 -19.23 49.55
C LYS A 25 -87.98 -17.89 49.62
N LEU A 26 -88.33 -17.06 50.59
CA LEU A 26 -87.67 -15.78 50.79
C LEU A 26 -86.23 -15.99 51.28
N TRP A 27 -86.01 -16.97 52.16
CA TRP A 27 -84.70 -17.33 52.65
C TRP A 27 -83.82 -17.89 51.53
N ASP A 28 -84.34 -18.80 50.70
CA ASP A 28 -83.64 -19.32 49.52
C ASP A 28 -83.27 -18.19 48.55
N ALA A 29 -84.17 -17.21 48.34
CA ALA A 29 -83.91 -16.06 47.49
C ALA A 29 -82.81 -15.14 48.08
N TYR A 30 -82.79 -14.93 49.40
CA TYR A 30 -81.72 -14.18 50.06
C TYR A 30 -80.38 -14.92 50.02
N GLU A 31 -80.37 -16.24 50.23
CA GLU A 31 -79.15 -17.05 50.11
C GLU A 31 -78.58 -16.98 48.69
N GLN A 32 -79.45 -17.05 47.68
CA GLN A 32 -79.04 -16.89 46.28
C GLN A 32 -78.52 -15.48 46.00
N GLN A 33 -79.19 -14.45 46.53
CA GLN A 33 -78.74 -13.06 46.38
C GLN A 33 -77.37 -12.82 47.03
N GLU A 34 -77.11 -13.42 48.19
CA GLU A 34 -75.82 -13.34 48.87
C GLU A 34 -74.71 -14.03 48.06
N LYS A 35 -75.00 -15.20 47.47
CA LYS A 35 -74.07 -15.88 46.56
C LYS A 35 -73.75 -15.04 45.33
N ASP A 36 -74.77 -14.46 44.69
CA ASP A 36 -74.59 -13.62 43.50
C ASP A 36 -73.82 -12.33 43.84
N LEU A 37 -74.08 -11.74 45.01
CA LEU A 37 -73.34 -10.57 45.51
C LEU A 37 -71.87 -10.91 45.74
N ASN A 38 -71.57 -12.03 46.40
CA ASN A 38 -70.20 -12.47 46.63
C ASN A 38 -69.46 -12.75 45.32
N ALA A 39 -70.12 -13.40 44.35
CA ALA A 39 -69.55 -13.61 43.02
C ALA A 39 -69.26 -12.30 42.28
N ALA A 40 -70.13 -11.29 42.43
CA ALA A 40 -69.90 -9.95 41.86
C ALA A 40 -68.74 -9.23 42.55
N LEU A 41 -68.62 -9.33 43.88
CA LEU A 41 -67.49 -8.78 44.64
C LEU A 41 -66.17 -9.41 44.23
N ASP A 42 -66.11 -10.74 44.10
CA ASP A 42 -64.93 -11.44 43.61
C ASP A 42 -64.54 -10.98 42.20
N ARG A 43 -65.54 -10.76 41.34
CA ARG A 43 -65.29 -10.23 39.99
C ARG A 43 -64.75 -8.80 40.01
N ILE A 44 -65.28 -7.95 40.90
CA ILE A 44 -64.78 -6.58 41.09
C ILE A 44 -63.32 -6.62 41.55
N ASN A 45 -63.01 -7.39 42.58
CA ASN A 45 -61.64 -7.53 43.09
C ASN A 45 -60.64 -7.99 42.00
N PHE A 46 -61.06 -8.93 41.15
CA PHE A 46 -60.23 -9.37 40.02
C PHE A 46 -60.01 -8.25 39.00
N LEU A 47 -61.06 -7.48 38.68
CA LEU A 47 -60.95 -6.36 37.73
C LEU A 47 -60.11 -5.22 38.28
N GLU A 48 -60.20 -4.92 39.58
CA GLU A 48 -59.36 -3.93 40.25
C GLU A 48 -57.88 -4.33 40.19
N ALA A 49 -57.56 -5.60 40.49
CA ALA A 49 -56.19 -6.10 40.36
C ALA A 49 -55.68 -6.04 38.90
N ASP A 50 -56.52 -6.36 37.91
CA ASP A 50 -56.17 -6.23 36.49
C ASP A 50 -55.92 -4.76 36.09
N ILE A 51 -56.72 -3.82 36.60
CA ILE A 51 -56.50 -2.38 36.41
C ILE A 51 -55.15 -1.96 36.99
N ASP A 52 -54.83 -2.34 38.22
CA ASP A 52 -53.56 -2.00 38.86
C ASP A 52 -52.37 -2.51 38.02
N THR A 53 -52.44 -3.76 37.54
CA THR A 53 -51.37 -4.30 36.68
C THR A 53 -51.24 -3.52 35.37
N LYS A 54 -52.35 -3.13 34.74
CA LYS A 54 -52.33 -2.31 33.53
C LYS A 54 -51.78 -0.91 33.79
N GLU A 55 -52.07 -0.30 34.93
CA GLU A 55 -51.52 1.00 35.31
C GLU A 55 -49.99 0.94 35.49
N THR A 56 -49.47 -0.11 36.12
CA THR A 56 -48.01 -0.31 36.20
C THR A 56 -47.37 -0.50 34.82
N MET A 57 -48.04 -1.23 33.92
CA MET A 57 -47.58 -1.41 32.54
C MET A 57 -47.59 -0.08 31.78
N ILE A 58 -48.65 0.71 31.88
CA ILE A 58 -48.76 2.04 31.25
C ILE A 58 -47.63 2.94 31.75
N THR A 59 -47.36 2.95 33.05
CA THR A 59 -46.28 3.74 33.65
C THR A 59 -44.92 3.33 33.07
N SER A 60 -44.64 2.03 32.99
CA SER A 60 -43.38 1.53 32.39
C SER A 60 -43.24 1.90 30.90
N LEU A 61 -44.34 1.88 30.14
CA LEU A 61 -44.33 2.27 28.72
C LEU A 61 -44.14 3.78 28.55
N GLN A 62 -44.70 4.59 29.45
CA GLN A 62 -44.49 6.04 29.46
C GLN A 62 -43.03 6.37 29.75
N GLU A 63 -42.40 5.71 30.73
CA GLU A 63 -40.97 5.88 31.01
C GLU A 63 -40.11 5.55 29.79
N LEU A 64 -40.35 4.39 29.15
CA LEU A 64 -39.64 4.01 27.92
C LEU A 64 -39.86 5.02 26.79
N LEU A 65 -41.06 5.56 26.63
CA LEU A 65 -41.36 6.57 25.63
C LEU A 65 -40.55 7.85 25.90
N THR A 66 -40.50 8.32 27.16
CA THR A 66 -39.70 9.51 27.52
C THR A 66 -38.20 9.30 27.31
N GLU A 67 -37.68 8.09 27.57
CA GLU A 67 -36.29 7.75 27.28
C GLU A 67 -36.01 7.79 25.77
N ARG A 68 -36.95 7.30 24.96
CA ARG A 68 -36.82 7.37 23.50
C ARG A 68 -36.86 8.81 22.99
N ASP A 69 -37.75 9.63 23.52
CA ASP A 69 -37.85 11.05 23.15
C ASP A 69 -36.56 11.81 23.51
N THR A 70 -36.05 11.63 24.74
CA THR A 70 -34.75 12.23 25.12
C THR A 70 -33.64 11.74 24.19
N LYS A 71 -33.60 10.44 23.85
CA LYS A 71 -32.59 9.93 22.93
C LYS A 71 -32.67 10.52 21.52
N ILE A 72 -33.89 10.74 21.01
CA ILE A 72 -34.09 11.39 19.71
C ILE A 72 -33.53 12.82 19.75
N THR A 73 -33.85 13.59 20.79
CA THR A 73 -33.35 14.96 20.91
C THR A 73 -31.82 15.04 21.00
N GLU A 74 -31.17 14.12 21.72
CA GLU A 74 -29.70 14.02 21.75
C GLU A 74 -29.11 13.78 20.36
N LEU A 75 -29.69 12.83 19.61
CA LEU A 75 -29.24 12.50 18.26
C LEU A 75 -29.48 13.65 17.28
N GLU A 76 -30.52 14.45 17.46
CA GLU A 76 -30.76 15.66 16.68
C GLU A 76 -29.70 16.72 16.95
N VAL A 77 -29.35 16.96 18.21
CA VAL A 77 -28.27 17.89 18.59
C VAL A 77 -26.93 17.44 18.00
N GLU A 78 -26.62 16.15 18.10
CA GLU A 78 -25.36 15.61 17.57
C GLU A 78 -25.31 15.71 16.04
N ARG A 79 -26.43 15.41 15.36
CA ARG A 79 -26.56 15.61 13.91
C ARG A 79 -26.34 17.07 13.51
N GLN A 80 -26.87 18.02 14.28
CA GLN A 80 -26.63 19.45 14.03
C GLN A 80 -25.16 19.84 14.21
N ARG A 81 -24.47 19.30 15.22
CA ARG A 81 -23.02 19.52 15.40
C ARG A 81 -22.23 18.98 14.21
N GLN A 82 -22.52 17.75 13.79
CA GLN A 82 -21.87 17.13 12.63
C GLN A 82 -22.10 17.93 11.35
N ARG A 83 -23.32 18.43 11.12
CA ARG A 83 -23.61 19.31 9.97
C ARG A 83 -22.78 20.60 9.97
N LYS A 84 -22.52 21.19 11.14
CA LYS A 84 -21.65 22.38 11.24
C LYS A 84 -20.20 22.04 10.89
N VAL A 85 -19.70 20.92 11.41
CA VAL A 85 -18.37 20.40 11.07
C VAL A 85 -18.27 20.14 9.58
N GLU A 86 -19.25 19.43 9.00
CA GLU A 86 -19.30 19.18 7.56
C GLU A 86 -19.28 20.47 6.74
N ALA A 87 -20.08 21.48 7.13
CA ALA A 87 -20.10 22.77 6.44
C ALA A 87 -18.76 23.54 6.52
N GLU A 88 -18.00 23.36 7.60
CA GLU A 88 -16.67 23.97 7.76
C GLU A 88 -15.60 23.24 6.94
N TYR A 89 -15.58 21.91 7.00
CA TYR A 89 -14.51 21.11 6.38
C TYR A 89 -14.75 20.82 4.89
N ALA A 90 -16.00 20.73 4.43
CA ALA A 90 -16.32 20.48 3.01
C ALA A 90 -15.67 21.48 2.03
N PRO A 91 -15.74 22.82 2.22
CA PRO A 91 -15.06 23.74 1.32
C PRO A 91 -13.54 23.61 1.37
N ARG A 92 -12.97 23.39 2.57
CA ARG A 92 -11.52 23.23 2.74
C ARG A 92 -10.99 21.98 2.03
N ILE A 93 -11.75 20.88 2.07
CA ILE A 93 -11.42 19.65 1.32
C ILE A 93 -11.46 19.93 -0.17
N LYS A 94 -12.51 20.60 -0.66
CA LYS A 94 -12.64 20.97 -2.08
C LYS A 94 -11.50 21.86 -2.56
N ASP A 95 -11.11 22.86 -1.76
CA ASP A 95 -9.98 23.73 -2.09
C ASP A 95 -8.67 22.94 -2.15
N MET A 96 -8.45 22.02 -1.19
CA MET A 96 -7.29 21.13 -1.20
C MET A 96 -7.28 20.24 -2.45
N GLU A 97 -8.42 19.63 -2.80
CA GLU A 97 -8.57 18.81 -4.02
C GLU A 97 -8.24 19.60 -5.27
N ASN A 98 -8.74 20.84 -5.40
CA ASN A 98 -8.42 21.71 -6.53
C ASN A 98 -6.92 22.00 -6.59
N THR A 99 -6.28 22.36 -5.46
CA THR A 99 -4.84 22.63 -5.46
C THR A 99 -4.03 21.40 -5.83
N MET A 100 -4.41 20.21 -5.36
CA MET A 100 -3.75 18.95 -5.70
C MET A 100 -3.93 18.61 -7.18
N SER A 101 -5.11 18.87 -7.75
CA SER A 101 -5.38 18.72 -9.18
C SER A 101 -4.49 19.66 -10.01
N ASP A 102 -4.40 20.93 -9.64
CA ASP A 102 -3.55 21.92 -10.32
C ASP A 102 -2.07 21.54 -10.26
N GLN A 103 -1.58 21.02 -9.13
CA GLN A 103 -0.20 20.54 -9.03
C GLN A 103 0.02 19.31 -9.90
N THR A 104 -0.93 18.38 -9.93
CA THR A 104 -0.85 17.18 -10.77
C THR A 104 -0.76 17.56 -12.24
N GLU A 105 -1.56 18.53 -12.70
CA GLU A 105 -1.49 19.04 -14.08
C GLU A 105 -0.13 19.69 -14.38
N LYS A 106 0.41 20.48 -13.46
CA LYS A 106 1.75 21.08 -13.61
C LYS A 106 2.85 20.03 -13.71
N TYR A 107 2.79 18.98 -12.88
CA TYR A 107 3.77 17.90 -12.93
C TYR A 107 3.66 17.09 -14.23
N ASN A 108 2.45 16.82 -14.71
CA ASN A 108 2.25 16.18 -16.01
C ASN A 108 2.84 17.02 -17.16
N ARG A 109 2.65 18.34 -17.11
CA ARG A 109 3.24 19.25 -18.10
C ARG A 109 4.76 19.28 -18.03
N LEU A 110 5.33 19.34 -16.83
CA LEU A 110 6.79 19.28 -16.65
C LEU A 110 7.36 17.96 -17.18
N LEU A 111 6.68 16.84 -16.90
CA LEU A 111 7.06 15.53 -17.41
C LEU A 111 7.06 15.49 -18.95
N SER A 112 6.03 16.05 -19.58
CA SER A 112 5.97 16.18 -21.05
C SER A 112 7.15 16.97 -21.60
N ILE A 113 7.47 18.12 -21.00
CA ILE A 113 8.62 18.93 -21.41
C ILE A 113 9.93 18.17 -21.23
N THR A 114 10.09 17.44 -20.13
CA THR A 114 11.32 16.67 -19.91
C THR A 114 11.46 15.51 -20.91
N GLN A 115 10.37 14.87 -21.32
CA GLN A 115 10.38 13.86 -22.37
C GLN A 115 10.75 14.46 -23.72
N GLU A 116 10.17 15.61 -24.09
CA GLU A 116 10.55 16.34 -25.30
C GLU A 116 12.05 16.70 -25.30
N MET A 117 12.57 17.17 -24.16
CA MET A 117 14.00 17.47 -24.01
C MET A 117 14.89 16.22 -24.13
N GLU A 118 14.46 15.07 -23.59
CA GLU A 118 15.18 13.81 -23.74
C GLU A 118 15.20 13.34 -25.21
N ASP A 119 14.08 13.45 -25.91
CA ASP A 119 13.96 13.12 -27.32
C ASP A 119 14.87 14.01 -28.19
N GLU A 120 14.93 15.31 -27.91
CA GLU A 120 15.83 16.26 -28.57
C GLU A 120 17.31 15.93 -28.32
N LEU A 121 17.68 15.59 -27.07
CA LEU A 121 19.04 15.19 -26.72
C LEU A 121 19.45 13.89 -27.42
N ASP A 122 18.54 12.93 -27.53
CA ASP A 122 18.78 11.68 -28.23
C ASP A 122 18.92 11.88 -29.74
N LEU A 123 18.13 12.77 -30.33
CA LEU A 123 18.31 13.19 -31.72
C LEU A 123 19.67 13.85 -31.93
N ALA A 124 20.08 14.76 -31.05
CA ALA A 124 21.37 15.42 -31.11
C ALA A 124 22.53 14.42 -31.00
N ARG A 125 22.46 13.48 -30.05
CA ARG A 125 23.44 12.39 -29.91
C ARG A 125 23.53 11.53 -31.17
N ARG A 126 22.39 11.10 -31.74
CA ARG A 126 22.37 10.33 -32.99
C ARG A 126 23.00 11.11 -34.15
N SER A 127 22.73 12.42 -34.25
CA SER A 127 23.31 13.28 -35.29
C SER A 127 24.84 13.41 -35.15
N LEU A 128 25.35 13.55 -33.92
CA LEU A 128 26.78 13.58 -33.62
C LEU A 128 27.43 12.24 -33.96
N HIS A 129 26.85 11.12 -33.52
CA HIS A 129 27.34 9.79 -33.87
C HIS A 129 27.38 9.55 -35.38
N ALA A 130 26.35 10.00 -36.12
CA ALA A 130 26.34 9.90 -37.57
C ALA A 130 27.45 10.75 -38.22
N ARG A 131 27.65 11.99 -37.74
CA ARG A 131 28.72 12.87 -38.20
C ARG A 131 30.10 12.29 -37.91
N ASP A 132 30.33 11.83 -36.69
CA ASP A 132 31.61 11.27 -36.26
C ASP A 132 31.90 9.95 -36.99
N SER A 133 30.87 9.12 -37.22
CA SER A 133 30.99 7.92 -38.06
C SER A 133 31.36 8.28 -39.51
N TRP A 134 30.73 9.31 -40.09
CA TRP A 134 31.09 9.80 -41.42
C TRP A 134 32.51 10.36 -41.46
N PHE A 135 32.91 11.15 -40.47
CA PHE A 135 34.26 11.71 -40.35
C PHE A 135 35.30 10.58 -40.27
N ASN A 136 35.08 9.58 -39.41
CA ASN A 136 35.97 8.45 -39.27
C ASN A 136 36.09 7.63 -40.56
N LEU A 137 35.01 7.48 -41.34
CA LEU A 137 35.07 6.76 -42.61
C LEU A 137 35.82 7.54 -43.71
N ASN A 138 35.61 8.86 -43.78
CA ASN A 138 36.10 9.67 -44.91
C ASN A 138 37.44 10.34 -44.61
N VAL A 139 37.61 10.95 -43.44
CA VAL A 139 38.80 11.76 -43.12
C VAL A 139 39.98 10.89 -42.70
N SER A 140 39.76 9.78 -42.01
CA SER A 140 40.86 8.83 -41.70
C SER A 140 41.54 8.29 -42.97
N SER A 141 40.78 8.14 -44.05
CA SER A 141 41.33 7.74 -45.35
C SER A 141 42.21 8.83 -45.99
N LEU A 142 41.93 10.10 -45.71
CA LEU A 142 42.76 11.21 -46.19
C LEU A 142 44.05 11.33 -45.37
N GLU A 143 43.99 11.05 -44.06
CA GLU A 143 45.18 10.97 -43.21
C GLU A 143 46.11 9.86 -43.69
N SER A 144 45.59 8.66 -43.99
CA SER A 144 46.40 7.57 -44.53
C SER A 144 47.01 7.92 -45.89
N ILE A 145 46.26 8.59 -46.79
CA ILE A 145 46.80 9.09 -48.06
C ILE A 145 47.89 10.14 -47.83
N SER A 146 47.71 11.05 -46.87
CA SER A 146 48.72 12.06 -46.51
C SER A 146 50.02 11.39 -46.03
N GLU A 147 49.92 10.35 -45.20
CA GLU A 147 51.10 9.58 -44.79
C GLU A 147 51.80 8.93 -45.98
N VAL A 148 51.06 8.30 -46.90
CA VAL A 148 51.65 7.73 -48.13
C VAL A 148 52.33 8.80 -48.99
N ILE A 149 51.76 10.00 -49.11
CA ILE A 149 52.36 11.12 -49.85
C ILE A 149 53.65 11.60 -49.16
N LYS A 150 53.67 11.67 -47.82
CA LYS A 150 54.88 12.02 -47.06
C LYS A 150 55.96 10.97 -47.25
N GLU A 151 55.61 9.69 -47.17
CA GLU A 151 56.53 8.59 -47.44
C GLU A 151 57.14 8.70 -48.85
N TRP A 152 56.31 8.92 -49.86
CA TRP A 152 56.77 9.11 -51.23
C TRP A 152 57.68 10.34 -51.39
N ARG A 153 57.34 11.46 -50.75
CA ARG A 153 58.19 12.67 -50.74
C ARG A 153 59.53 12.41 -50.05
N ASN A 154 59.56 11.66 -48.96
CA ASN A 154 60.79 11.27 -48.27
C ASN A 154 61.68 10.43 -49.19
N ILE A 155 61.11 9.47 -49.92
CA ILE A 155 61.80 8.68 -50.94
C ILE A 155 62.40 9.59 -52.03
N GLN A 156 61.63 10.55 -52.57
CA GLN A 156 62.14 11.50 -53.56
C GLN A 156 63.26 12.40 -53.03
N ALA A 157 63.25 12.73 -51.74
CA ALA A 157 64.31 13.49 -51.07
C ALA A 157 65.54 12.62 -50.70
N GLY A 158 65.60 11.37 -51.15
CA GLY A 158 66.69 10.43 -50.88
C GLY A 158 66.67 9.83 -49.47
N LYS A 159 65.63 10.12 -48.68
CA LYS A 159 65.37 9.52 -47.36
C LYS A 159 64.45 8.33 -47.56
N PHE A 160 65.03 7.23 -48.03
CA PHE A 160 64.28 5.99 -48.13
C PHE A 160 63.82 5.56 -46.73
N PRO A 161 62.57 5.11 -46.56
CA PRO A 161 62.19 4.44 -45.33
C PRO A 161 63.23 3.34 -45.12
N GLN A 162 63.84 3.33 -43.93
CA GLN A 162 64.72 2.23 -43.57
C GLN A 162 63.90 0.97 -43.80
N VAL A 163 64.37 0.06 -44.66
CA VAL A 163 63.95 -1.34 -44.53
C VAL A 163 64.19 -1.60 -43.06
N ARG A 164 63.13 -1.87 -42.29
CA ARG A 164 63.31 -2.31 -40.92
C ARG A 164 64.18 -3.55 -41.06
N GLU A 165 65.49 -3.39 -40.87
CA GLU A 165 66.32 -4.49 -40.42
C GLU A 165 65.52 -5.02 -39.24
N ALA A 166 65.11 -6.28 -39.33
CA ALA A 166 64.51 -6.99 -38.23
C ALA A 166 65.53 -6.92 -37.10
N SER A 167 65.42 -5.86 -36.28
CA SER A 167 66.04 -5.81 -34.98
C SER A 167 65.54 -7.07 -34.29
N GLY A 168 66.50 -7.87 -33.83
CA GLY A 168 66.25 -9.12 -33.15
C GLY A 168 65.19 -8.99 -32.05
N PRO A 169 64.66 -10.13 -31.59
CA PRO A 169 63.32 -10.25 -31.02
C PRO A 169 63.11 -9.31 -29.83
N GLY A 170 62.44 -8.19 -30.07
CA GLY A 170 62.05 -7.24 -29.04
C GLY A 170 61.86 -5.84 -29.58
N GLY A 171 60.64 -5.31 -29.45
CA GLY A 171 60.45 -3.85 -29.51
C GLY A 171 59.20 -3.34 -30.24
N GLY A 172 58.04 -3.86 -29.88
CA GLY A 172 56.73 -3.23 -30.11
C GLY A 172 55.79 -3.65 -28.98
N LYS A 173 54.72 -2.88 -28.72
CA LYS A 173 53.68 -3.23 -27.73
C LYS A 173 53.29 -4.71 -27.86
N ASP A 174 53.14 -5.18 -29.09
CA ASP A 174 52.81 -6.57 -29.42
C ASP A 174 53.88 -7.58 -28.96
N GLY A 175 55.18 -7.27 -29.12
CA GLY A 175 56.26 -8.15 -28.68
C GLY A 175 56.40 -8.23 -27.16
N PHE A 176 56.12 -7.14 -26.45
CA PHE A 176 56.03 -7.14 -25.00
C PHE A 176 54.79 -7.91 -24.51
N VAL A 177 53.63 -7.65 -25.12
CA VAL A 177 52.37 -8.34 -24.81
C VAL A 177 52.48 -9.84 -25.07
N ASP A 178 53.13 -10.26 -26.15
CA ASP A 178 53.36 -11.68 -26.48
C ASP A 178 54.35 -12.36 -25.52
N ALA A 179 55.38 -11.66 -25.05
CA ALA A 179 56.32 -12.22 -24.07
C ALA A 179 55.66 -12.35 -22.69
N VAL A 180 54.91 -11.34 -22.26
CA VAL A 180 54.34 -11.23 -20.92
C VAL A 180 53.03 -12.01 -20.79
N SER A 181 52.25 -12.17 -21.86
CA SER A 181 51.04 -13.01 -21.88
C SER A 181 51.33 -14.52 -21.80
N LYS A 182 52.58 -14.93 -22.00
CA LYS A 182 53.01 -16.32 -21.76
C LYS A 182 53.14 -16.64 -20.27
N ILE A 183 53.17 -15.64 -19.39
CA ILE A 183 53.14 -15.85 -17.95
C ILE A 183 51.76 -16.40 -17.54
N LYS A 184 51.76 -17.53 -16.83
CA LYS A 184 50.54 -18.23 -16.43
C LYS A 184 49.59 -17.33 -15.63
N GLY A 185 48.46 -16.96 -16.24
CA GLY A 185 47.44 -16.10 -15.63
C GLY A 185 47.49 -14.62 -16.02
N LEU A 186 48.43 -14.24 -16.91
CA LEU A 186 48.43 -12.98 -17.63
C LEU A 186 47.91 -13.23 -19.04
N GLY A 187 46.73 -12.70 -19.37
CA GLY A 187 46.27 -12.64 -20.76
C GLY A 187 46.81 -11.40 -21.47
N ALA A 188 46.59 -11.30 -22.78
CA ALA A 188 47.01 -10.16 -23.60
C ALA A 188 46.58 -8.81 -23.01
N ILE A 189 45.33 -8.70 -22.55
CA ILE A 189 44.77 -7.47 -21.93
C ILE A 189 45.55 -7.06 -20.67
N LYS A 190 45.98 -8.02 -19.84
CA LYS A 190 46.75 -7.72 -18.62
C LYS A 190 48.17 -7.30 -18.95
N ALA A 191 48.78 -7.91 -19.96
CA ALA A 191 50.09 -7.51 -20.44
C ALA A 191 50.05 -6.10 -21.08
N GLU A 192 48.96 -5.79 -21.80
CA GLU A 192 48.71 -4.46 -22.36
C GLU A 192 48.54 -3.39 -21.27
N ASN A 193 47.76 -3.68 -20.22
CA ASN A 193 47.62 -2.77 -19.08
C ASN A 193 48.96 -2.48 -18.37
N LEU A 194 49.86 -3.47 -18.29
CA LEU A 194 51.21 -3.26 -17.75
C LEU A 194 52.06 -2.35 -18.65
N TYR A 195 51.96 -2.54 -19.96
CA TYR A 195 52.65 -1.68 -20.93
C TYR A 195 52.15 -0.24 -20.85
N ASP A 196 50.83 -0.05 -20.79
CA ASP A 196 50.19 1.27 -20.72
C ASP A 196 50.44 1.96 -19.36
N SER A 197 50.81 1.19 -18.33
CA SER A 197 51.20 1.69 -17.00
C SER A 197 52.69 2.01 -16.87
N GLY A 198 53.48 1.86 -17.95
CA GLY A 198 54.87 2.30 -18.01
C GLY A 198 55.92 1.18 -17.95
N PHE A 199 55.53 -0.10 -17.96
CA PHE A 199 56.48 -1.22 -18.05
C PHE A 199 56.66 -1.64 -19.50
N HIS A 200 57.71 -1.14 -20.17
CA HIS A 200 57.86 -1.32 -21.61
C HIS A 200 58.75 -2.51 -21.99
N THR A 201 59.50 -3.07 -21.03
CA THR A 201 60.40 -4.21 -21.24
C THR A 201 60.27 -5.27 -20.14
N VAL A 202 60.64 -6.51 -20.45
CA VAL A 202 60.64 -7.62 -19.47
C VAL A 202 61.63 -7.33 -18.33
N THR A 203 62.69 -6.57 -18.59
CA THR A 203 63.64 -6.09 -17.57
C THR A 203 63.00 -5.14 -16.57
N ASP A 204 62.06 -4.28 -17.00
CA ASP A 204 61.34 -3.38 -16.10
C ASP A 204 60.42 -4.18 -15.15
N LEU A 205 59.77 -5.23 -15.67
CA LEU A 205 58.94 -6.13 -14.87
C LEU A 205 59.74 -6.95 -13.85
N LYS A 206 60.99 -7.32 -14.17
CA LYS A 206 61.89 -8.02 -13.23
C LYS A 206 62.34 -7.14 -12.07
N ALA A 207 62.48 -5.83 -12.31
CA ALA A 207 62.90 -4.85 -11.31
C ALA A 207 61.73 -4.30 -10.47
N ALA A 208 60.50 -4.45 -10.96
CA ALA A 208 59.28 -3.96 -10.30
C ALA A 208 59.00 -4.68 -8.97
N THR A 209 58.55 -3.94 -7.97
CA THR A 209 58.10 -4.51 -6.70
C THR A 209 56.66 -5.01 -6.78
N LEU A 210 56.26 -5.82 -5.81
CA LEU A 210 54.89 -6.32 -5.71
C LEU A 210 53.86 -5.19 -5.65
N ASP A 211 54.20 -4.11 -4.95
CA ASP A 211 53.29 -2.97 -4.77
C ASP A 211 53.15 -2.18 -6.07
N ASP A 212 54.24 -1.99 -6.83
CA ASP A 212 54.22 -1.32 -8.14
C ASP A 212 53.26 -2.01 -9.11
N ILE A 213 53.33 -3.33 -9.22
CA ILE A 213 52.46 -4.09 -10.13
C ILE A 213 51.02 -4.15 -9.60
N SER A 214 50.81 -4.18 -8.28
CA SER A 214 49.47 -4.19 -7.70
C SER A 214 48.71 -2.87 -7.85
N SER A 215 49.42 -1.77 -8.09
CA SER A 215 48.83 -0.46 -8.36
C SER A 215 48.26 -0.34 -9.78
N VAL A 216 48.64 -1.27 -10.68
CA VAL A 216 48.17 -1.30 -12.07
C VAL A 216 46.73 -1.81 -12.14
N ILE A 217 45.92 -1.10 -12.93
CA ILE A 217 44.49 -1.39 -13.10
C ILE A 217 44.29 -2.81 -13.64
N GLY A 218 43.52 -3.62 -12.89
CA GLY A 218 43.25 -5.03 -13.21
C GLY A 218 44.19 -6.04 -12.54
N PHE A 219 45.11 -5.58 -11.68
CA PHE A 219 45.96 -6.42 -10.85
C PHE A 219 45.57 -6.34 -9.36
N THR A 220 45.37 -7.51 -8.75
CA THR A 220 45.34 -7.69 -7.29
C THR A 220 46.73 -8.10 -6.79
N LYS A 221 46.98 -8.02 -5.47
CA LYS A 221 48.23 -8.50 -4.86
C LYS A 221 48.58 -9.95 -5.24
N LEU A 222 47.56 -10.81 -5.39
CA LEU A 222 47.76 -12.20 -5.81
C LEU A 222 48.20 -12.32 -7.27
N SER A 223 47.61 -11.54 -8.19
CA SER A 223 48.05 -11.54 -9.59
C SER A 223 49.40 -10.85 -9.75
N ALA A 224 49.67 -9.76 -9.03
CA ALA A 224 50.95 -9.06 -9.04
C ALA A 224 52.10 -9.99 -8.60
N SER A 225 51.89 -10.81 -7.57
CA SER A 225 52.88 -11.80 -7.14
C SER A 225 53.20 -12.84 -8.22
N LYS A 226 52.19 -13.25 -9.01
CA LYS A 226 52.39 -14.15 -10.16
C LYS A 226 53.17 -13.47 -11.28
N VAL A 227 52.96 -12.17 -11.51
CA VAL A 227 53.73 -11.40 -12.50
C VAL A 227 55.19 -11.30 -12.09
N VAL A 228 55.48 -10.87 -10.85
CA VAL A 228 56.87 -10.71 -10.37
C VAL A 228 57.61 -12.04 -10.40
N ASN A 229 56.97 -13.13 -9.99
CA ASN A 229 57.60 -14.45 -10.03
C ASN A 229 57.76 -14.97 -11.46
N GLY A 230 56.73 -14.86 -12.31
CA GLY A 230 56.80 -15.29 -13.71
C GLY A 230 57.73 -14.44 -14.56
N ALA A 231 57.91 -13.16 -14.25
CA ALA A 231 58.86 -12.28 -14.92
C ALA A 231 60.32 -12.66 -14.62
N LYS A 232 60.62 -13.26 -13.46
CA LYS A 232 61.96 -13.78 -13.14
C LYS A 232 62.32 -15.01 -13.97
N ASP A 233 61.32 -15.77 -14.42
CA ASP A 233 61.48 -17.00 -15.20
C ASP A 233 61.48 -16.77 -16.73
N LEU A 234 61.18 -15.54 -17.17
CA LEU A 234 61.31 -15.07 -18.57
C LEU A 234 62.71 -14.55 -18.88
#